data_AF-A0A8S2TPL5-F1
#
_entry.id   AF-A0A8S2TPL5-F1
#
_cell.length_a   1.000
_cell.length_b   1.000
_cell.length_c   1.000
_cell.angle_alpha   90.00
_cell.angle_beta   90.00
_cell.angle_gamma   90.00
#
_symmetry.space_group_name_H-M   'P 1'
#
loop_
_entity.id
_entity.type
_entity.pdbx_description
1 polymer ?
#
loop_
_entity_poly.entity_id
_entity_poly.type
_entity_poly.pdbx_seq_one_letter_code
_entity_poly.pdbx_strand_id
1 'polypeptide(L)' 'IATESDLWIWGGYYPANDNQPERMFQELWRYNFALRRWTLETTTGDGPTLTLASHSSI' A
#
# COMPACT_ATOMS: atom_id res chain seq x y z
N ILE A 1 -5.67 7.00 1.79
CA ILE A 1 -6.85 7.72 2.32
C ILE A 1 -6.73 7.93 3.82
N ALA A 2 -6.83 9.16 4.31
CA ALA A 2 -6.88 9.46 5.74
C ALA A 2 -8.33 9.65 6.21
N THR A 3 -8.70 8.98 7.30
CA THR A 3 -9.92 9.22 8.08
C THR A 3 -9.54 9.82 9.43
N GLU A 4 -10.53 10.19 10.26
CA GLU A 4 -10.28 10.68 11.62
C GLU A 4 -9.57 9.64 12.51
N SER A 5 -9.74 8.34 12.24
CA SER A 5 -9.23 7.24 13.06
C SER A 5 -8.03 6.52 12.45
N ASP A 6 -7.96 6.46 11.12
CA ASP A 6 -7.07 5.58 10.41
C ASP A 6 -6.47 6.24 9.16
N LEU A 7 -5.20 5.96 8.90
CA LEU A 7 -4.54 6.26 7.63
C LEU A 7 -4.37 4.97 6.85
N TRP A 8 -4.88 4.95 5.63
CA TRP A 8 -4.78 3.81 4.72
C TRP A 8 -3.83 4.15 3.58
N ILE A 9 -2.92 3.24 3.28
CA ILE A 9 -1.93 3.37 2.21
C ILE A 9 -2.00 2.11 1.38
N TRP A 10 -2.25 2.25 0.09
CA TRP A 10 -2.20 1.14 -0.85
C TRP A 10 -1.09 1.36 -1.87
N GLY A 11 -0.34 0.29 -2.12
CA GLY A 11 0.70 0.25 -3.13
C GLY A 11 1.97 1.00 -2.76
N GLY A 12 2.63 1.57 -3.76
CA GLY A 12 3.94 2.22 -3.63
C GLY A 12 4.97 1.68 -4.63
N TYR A 13 6.01 2.46 -4.88
CA TYR A 13 7.07 2.11 -5.84
C TYR A 13 8.28 1.55 -5.12
N TYR A 14 8.69 0.34 -5.51
CA TYR A 14 9.98 -0.22 -5.13
C TYR A 14 10.98 0.03 -6.26
N PRO A 15 11.95 0.95 -6.09
CA PRO A 15 12.93 1.24 -7.11
C PRO A 15 13.79 0.01 -7.38
N ALA A 16 14.15 -0.18 -8.65
CA ALA A 16 15.12 -1.20 -9.02
C ALA A 16 16.44 -0.98 -8.28
N ASN A 17 17.08 -2.06 -7.87
CA ASN A 17 18.46 -2.08 -7.39
C ASN A 17 19.21 -3.25 -8.03
N ASP A 18 20.51 -3.37 -7.78
CA ASP A 18 21.37 -4.38 -8.39
C ASP A 18 20.86 -5.83 -8.21
N ASN A 19 19.99 -6.08 -7.21
CA ASN A 19 19.50 -7.41 -6.85
C ASN A 19 18.00 -7.63 -7.13
N GLN A 20 17.25 -6.60 -7.54
CA GLN A 20 15.80 -6.67 -7.69
C GLN A 20 15.31 -5.71 -8.79
N PRO A 21 14.48 -6.19 -9.74
CA PRO A 21 13.81 -5.30 -10.69
C PRO A 21 12.82 -4.38 -9.98
N GLU A 22 12.47 -3.27 -10.62
CA GLU A 22 11.41 -2.41 -10.12
C GLU A 22 10.09 -3.17 -10.02
N ARG A 23 9.31 -2.87 -8.98
CA ARG A 23 7.99 -3.47 -8.79
C ARG A 23 7.09 -2.52 -8.02
N MET A 24 5.79 -2.72 -8.18
CA MET A 24 4.78 -2.02 -7.40
C MET A 24 4.44 -2.87 -6.18
N PHE A 25 4.35 -2.25 -5.02
CA PHE A 25 3.72 -2.89 -3.88
C PHE A 25 2.23 -3.08 -4.19
N GLN A 26 1.67 -4.20 -3.75
CA GLN A 26 0.23 -4.51 -3.88
C GLN A 26 -0.42 -4.66 -2.49
N GLU A 27 0.30 -4.21 -1.47
CA GLU A 27 -0.10 -4.31 -0.07
C GLU A 27 -0.99 -3.14 0.33
N LEU A 28 -1.97 -3.42 1.20
CA LEU A 28 -2.78 -2.41 1.87
C LEU A 28 -2.32 -2.30 3.31
N TRP A 29 -1.83 -1.12 3.67
CA TRP A 29 -1.42 -0.78 5.03
C TRP A 29 -2.47 0.12 5.68
N ARG A 30 -2.78 -0.16 6.95
CA ARG A 30 -3.56 0.72 7.81
C ARG A 30 -2.71 1.14 9.01
N TYR A 31 -2.68 2.44 9.28
CA TYR A 31 -2.18 3.00 10.53
C TYR A 31 -3.34 3.50 11.37
N ASN A 32 -3.51 2.92 12.56
CA ASN A 32 -4.50 3.39 13.51
C ASN A 32 -3.90 4.45 14.45
N PHE A 33 -4.47 5.65 14.48
CA PHE A 33 -3.92 6.77 15.27
C PHE A 33 -4.09 6.57 16.78
N ALA A 34 -5.19 5.93 17.21
CA ALA A 34 -5.46 5.70 18.64
C ALA A 34 -4.49 4.69 19.25
N LEU A 35 -4.21 3.60 18.52
CA LEU A 35 -3.32 2.53 18.95
C LEU A 35 -1.85 2.78 18.55
N ARG A 36 -1.60 3.76 17.67
CA ARG A 36 -0.29 4.09 17.08
C ARG A 36 0.38 2.87 16.44
N ARG A 37 -0.39 2.07 15.71
CA ARG A 37 0.07 0.77 15.17
C ARG A 37 -0.21 0.66 13.68
N TRP A 38 0.74 0.05 12.99
CA TRP A 38 0.61 -0.40 11.61
C TRP A 38 0.04 -1.82 11.58
N THR A 39 -0.93 -2.03 10.69
CA THR A 39 -1.51 -3.32 10.39
C THR A 39 -1.42 -3.53 8.88
N LEU A 40 -0.84 -4.66 8.46
CA LEU A 40 -0.92 -5.11 7.08
C LEU A 40 -2.27 -5.80 6.90
N GLU A 41 -3.10 -5.25 6.02
CA GLU A 41 -4.44 -5.76 5.77
C GLU A 41 -4.40 -6.77 4.62
N THR A 42 -4.98 -7.95 4.84
CA THR A 42 -5.04 -8.99 3.83
C THR A 42 -6.12 -8.63 2.81
N THR A 43 -5.72 -8.28 1.59
CA THR A 43 -6.66 -8.02 0.50
C THR A 43 -7.08 -9.34 -0.16
N THR A 44 -8.38 -9.66 -0.13
CA THR A 44 -8.95 -10.80 -0.85
C THR A 44 -9.75 -10.32 -2.06
N GLY A 45 -9.46 -10.86 -3.25
CA GLY A 45 -10.15 -10.53 -4.51
C GLY A 45 -9.19 -10.21 -5.64
N ASP A 46 -9.72 -9.96 -6.85
CA ASP A 46 -8.94 -9.45 -7.98
C ASP A 46 -8.50 -8.01 -7.66
N GLY A 47 -7.21 -7.85 -7.33
CA GLY A 47 -6.61 -6.53 -7.15
C GLY A 47 -6.60 -5.75 -8.46
N PRO A 48 -6.58 -4.40 -8.42
CA PRO A 48 -6.50 -3.60 -9.64
C PRO A 48 -5.26 -4.01 -10.45
N THR A 49 -5.44 -4.21 -11.76
CA THR A 49 -4.38 -4.61 -12.67
C THR A 49 -3.21 -3.64 -12.61
N LEU A 50 -1.99 -4.18 -12.64
CA LEU A 50 -0.68 -3.53 -12.43
C LEU A 50 -0.47 -2.21 -13.19
N THR A 51 -1.23 -1.93 -14.24
CA THR A 51 -1.16 -0.71 -15.05
C THR A 51 -1.71 0.54 -14.34
N LEU A 52 -2.45 0.40 -13.24
CA LEU A 52 -3.02 1.52 -12.47
C LEU A 52 -2.37 1.73 -11.09
N ALA A 53 -1.43 0.88 -10.67
CA ALA A 53 -0.82 0.91 -9.35
C ALA A 53 0.30 1.96 -9.18
N SER A 54 0.61 2.72 -10.24
CA SER A 54 1.61 3.81 -10.23
C SER A 54 1.19 5.04 -9.44
N HIS A 55 -0.06 5.10 -9.01
CA HIS A 55 -0.55 6.18 -8.17
C HIS A 55 -0.83 5.62 -6.78
N SER A 56 0.11 5.82 -5.87
CA SER A 56 -0.18 5.75 -4.43
C SER A 56 -1.36 6.69 -4.16
N SER A 57 -2.54 6.13 -3.90
CA SER A 57 -3.74 6.93 -3.59
C SER A 57 -3.75 7.25 -2.10
N ILE A 58 -3.65 8.55 -1.79
CA ILE A 58 -3.62 9.07 -0.42
C ILE A 58 -5.01 9.33 0.15
#